data_AF-H2YVC2-F1
#
_entry.id   AF-H2YVC2-F1
#
_cell.length_a   1.000
_cell.length_b   1.000
_cell.length_c   1.000
_cell.angle_alpha   90.00
_cell.angle_beta   90.00
_cell.angle_gamma   90.00
#
_symmetry.space_group_name_H-M   'P 1'
#
loop_
_entity.id
_entity.type
_entity.pdbx_description
1 polymer ?
#
loop_
_entity_poly.entity_id
_entity_poly.type
_entity_poly.pdbx_seq_one_letter_code
_entity_poly.pdbx_strand_id
1 'polypeptide(L)'
;MACSGTACQAISKHSALRSVILALLADPDTQSLVETVRLLRICIANSNTADPWVESAAENAKDLLENSIFILNSSTNGKLLANLAEVLDQMFKYSEKILETFCDKNFIVALLEALEQLSKESNSLHVVCHPLHALHTVAETEKGRLVVVEQRRNIATALATLTEQWMNFHPKVAYESSTTMSSSEVSISCCLATASTIFESLDEDGEKLDDEDREMLIRFSKTVLAAKGVVTALAVLSSSAVTIPDEVEPPNEFKTPLVGHKNSPRVSTPLLTHTVKISGSITPSSTPKAVSEPDTPQHVENGTPI
;
A
#
# COMPACT_ATOMS: atom_id res chain seq x y z
N MET A 1 15.00 -25.71 1.44
CA MET A 1 14.12 -26.88 1.66
C MET A 1 12.69 -26.39 1.71
N ALA A 2 11.89 -26.69 0.68
CA ALA A 2 10.47 -26.40 0.68
C ALA A 2 9.77 -27.42 1.60
N CYS A 3 8.90 -26.97 2.51
CA CYS A 3 7.97 -27.89 3.16
C CYS A 3 7.22 -28.67 2.07
N SER A 4 7.08 -29.98 2.21
CA SER A 4 6.24 -30.73 1.28
C SER A 4 4.82 -30.15 1.34
N GLY A 5 4.21 -29.86 0.19
CA GLY A 5 2.85 -29.31 0.16
C GLY A 5 1.85 -30.18 0.93
N THR A 6 2.11 -31.48 1.00
CA THR A 6 1.38 -32.46 1.81
C THR A 6 1.54 -32.25 3.32
N ALA A 7 2.72 -31.88 3.82
CA ALA A 7 2.94 -31.57 5.22
C ALA A 7 2.27 -30.24 5.62
N CYS A 8 2.37 -29.20 4.79
CA CYS A 8 1.65 -27.94 5.04
C CYS A 8 0.15 -28.17 5.13
N GLN A 9 -0.44 -28.92 4.19
CA GLN A 9 -1.86 -29.27 4.24
C GLN A 9 -2.23 -30.09 5.49
N ALA A 10 -1.39 -31.03 5.90
CA ALA A 10 -1.64 -31.81 7.12
C ALA A 10 -1.63 -30.90 8.35
N ILE A 11 -0.61 -30.06 8.52
CA ILE A 11 -0.50 -29.10 9.62
C ILE A 11 -1.69 -28.14 9.63
N SER A 12 -2.05 -27.57 8.47
CA SER A 12 -3.16 -26.63 8.34
C SER A 12 -4.51 -27.20 8.73
N LYS A 13 -4.71 -28.53 8.72
CA LYS A 13 -5.98 -29.16 9.14
C LYS A 13 -6.14 -29.25 10.66
N HIS A 14 -5.07 -29.07 11.43
CA HIS A 14 -5.09 -29.22 12.89
C HIS A 14 -5.12 -27.86 13.59
N SER A 15 -6.30 -27.43 14.04
CA SER A 15 -6.50 -26.13 14.71
C SER A 15 -5.60 -25.93 15.92
N ALA A 16 -5.49 -26.93 16.80
CA ALA A 16 -4.62 -26.85 17.98
C ALA A 16 -3.15 -26.61 17.60
N LEU A 17 -2.68 -27.21 16.51
CA LEU A 17 -1.30 -27.01 16.04
C LEU A 17 -1.11 -25.60 15.48
N ARG A 18 -2.10 -25.07 14.74
CA ARG A 18 -2.08 -23.68 14.28
C ARG A 18 -2.03 -22.70 15.45
N SER A 19 -2.86 -22.89 16.47
CA SER A 19 -2.87 -22.06 17.67
C SER A 19 -1.52 -22.09 18.40
N VAL A 20 -0.92 -23.27 18.57
CA VAL A 20 0.42 -23.39 19.17
C VAL A 20 1.47 -22.66 18.33
N ILE A 21 1.44 -22.82 17.01
CA ILE A 21 2.42 -22.17 16.11
C ILE A 21 2.28 -20.64 16.12
N LEU A 22 1.05 -20.12 16.17
CA LEU A 22 0.82 -18.69 16.33
C LEU A 22 1.32 -18.18 17.69
N ALA A 23 1.12 -18.96 18.76
CA ALA A 23 1.62 -18.63 20.09
C ALA A 23 3.16 -18.63 20.17
N LEU A 24 3.86 -19.39 19.32
CA LEU A 24 5.33 -19.36 19.24
C LEU A 24 5.89 -18.01 18.74
N LEU A 25 5.06 -17.09 18.24
CA LEU A 25 5.50 -15.72 17.96
C LEU A 25 5.88 -14.94 19.23
N ALA A 26 5.50 -15.43 20.41
CA ALA A 26 5.94 -14.90 21.69
C ALA A 26 7.26 -15.51 22.20
N ASP A 27 7.86 -16.44 21.46
CA ASP A 27 9.08 -17.12 21.88
C ASP A 27 10.28 -16.14 21.90
N PRO A 28 11.08 -16.11 22.98
CA PRO A 28 12.22 -15.19 23.07
C PRO A 28 13.40 -15.60 22.17
N ASP A 29 13.46 -16.84 21.71
CA ASP A 29 14.56 -17.33 20.88
C ASP A 29 14.37 -16.92 19.41
N THR A 30 15.35 -16.19 18.88
CA THR A 30 15.32 -15.69 17.50
C THR A 30 15.27 -16.82 16.47
N GLN A 31 15.91 -17.96 16.73
CA GLN A 31 15.92 -19.07 15.77
C GLN A 31 14.54 -19.75 15.71
N SER A 32 13.88 -19.93 16.86
CA SER A 32 12.50 -20.36 16.95
C SER A 32 11.56 -19.43 16.18
N LEU A 33 11.69 -18.12 16.35
CA LEU A 33 10.90 -17.13 15.61
C LEU A 33 11.12 -17.20 14.10
N VAL A 34 12.38 -17.31 13.65
CA VAL A 34 12.72 -17.42 12.21
C VAL A 34 12.03 -18.61 11.57
N GLU A 35 12.08 -19.79 12.21
CA GLU A 35 11.47 -20.99 11.66
C GLU A 35 9.94 -20.96 11.75
N THR A 36 9.38 -20.38 12.81
CA THR A 36 7.95 -20.16 12.98
C THR A 36 7.39 -19.26 11.88
N VAL A 37 7.99 -18.08 11.69
CA VAL A 37 7.58 -17.13 10.65
C VAL A 37 7.79 -17.72 9.25
N ARG A 38 8.87 -18.49 9.03
CA ARG A 38 9.08 -19.20 7.75
C ARG A 38 7.97 -20.21 7.47
N LEU A 39 7.51 -20.95 8.46
CA LEU A 39 6.40 -21.89 8.32
C LEU A 39 5.10 -21.15 7.98
N LEU A 40 4.77 -20.10 8.74
CA LEU A 40 3.59 -19.26 8.50
C LEU A 40 3.59 -18.73 7.06
N ARG A 41 4.72 -18.19 6.59
CA ARG A 41 4.89 -17.66 5.24
C ARG A 41 4.56 -18.69 4.15
N ILE A 42 5.05 -19.92 4.30
CA ILE A 42 4.78 -20.99 3.33
C ILE A 42 3.30 -21.39 3.35
N CYS A 43 2.72 -21.49 4.55
CA CYS A 43 1.34 -21.91 4.73
C CYS A 43 0.31 -20.87 4.24
N ILE A 44 0.61 -19.58 4.37
CA ILE A 44 -0.28 -18.49 3.97
C ILE A 44 -0.13 -18.17 2.48
N ALA A 45 1.07 -18.35 1.91
CA ALA A 45 1.29 -18.15 0.48
C ALA A 45 0.54 -19.16 -0.41
N ASN A 46 0.11 -20.30 0.14
CA ASN A 46 -0.63 -21.32 -0.59
C ASN A 46 -2.14 -21.20 -0.32
N SER A 47 -2.91 -20.93 -1.38
CA SER A 47 -4.36 -20.73 -1.31
C SER A 47 -5.14 -21.91 -0.73
N ASN A 48 -4.61 -23.14 -0.80
CA ASN A 48 -5.27 -24.33 -0.21
C ASN A 48 -5.09 -24.42 1.30
N THR A 49 -4.17 -23.63 1.87
CA THR A 49 -3.82 -23.67 3.28
C THR A 49 -4.02 -22.34 3.98
N ALA A 50 -4.13 -21.22 3.26
CA ALA A 50 -4.20 -19.88 3.81
C ALA A 50 -5.39 -19.68 4.77
N ASP A 51 -6.62 -20.01 4.34
CA ASP A 51 -7.84 -19.69 5.10
C ASP A 51 -7.80 -20.19 6.55
N PRO A 52 -7.47 -21.47 6.85
CA PRO A 52 -7.38 -21.94 8.23
C PRO A 52 -6.37 -21.17 9.11
N TRP A 53 -5.27 -20.69 8.53
CA TRP A 53 -4.26 -19.93 9.27
C TRP A 53 -4.72 -18.51 9.54
N VAL A 54 -5.33 -17.88 8.55
CA VAL A 54 -5.88 -16.53 8.67
C VAL A 54 -7.05 -16.52 9.66
N GLU A 55 -7.93 -17.53 9.64
CA GLU A 55 -9.01 -17.69 10.63
C GLU A 55 -8.45 -17.79 12.06
N SER A 56 -7.48 -18.69 12.29
CA SER A 56 -6.85 -18.85 13.61
C SER A 56 -6.05 -17.62 14.04
N ALA A 57 -5.43 -16.90 13.11
CA ALA A 57 -4.77 -15.62 13.38
C ALA A 57 -5.78 -14.55 13.76
N ALA A 58 -6.93 -14.48 13.08
CA ALA A 58 -7.99 -13.53 13.35
C ALA A 58 -8.67 -13.78 14.71
N GLU A 59 -8.76 -15.04 15.16
CA GLU A 59 -9.19 -15.38 16.54
C GLU A 59 -8.24 -14.83 17.61
N ASN A 60 -6.95 -14.74 17.30
CA ASN A 60 -5.88 -14.31 18.22
C ASN A 60 -5.23 -12.98 17.78
N ALA A 61 -5.98 -12.11 17.10
CA ALA A 61 -5.43 -10.95 16.40
C ALA A 61 -4.68 -9.98 17.32
N LYS A 62 -5.09 -9.86 18.59
CA LYS A 62 -4.45 -8.99 19.57
C LYS A 62 -3.06 -9.51 19.96
N ASP A 63 -2.95 -10.80 20.27
CA ASP A 63 -1.66 -11.41 20.61
C ASP A 63 -0.73 -11.39 19.38
N LEU A 64 -1.29 -11.61 18.19
CA LEU A 64 -0.55 -11.47 16.94
C LEU A 64 -0.01 -10.05 16.76
N LEU A 65 -0.81 -9.01 17.04
CA LEU A 65 -0.38 -7.61 17.02
C LEU A 65 0.76 -7.34 18.01
N GLU A 66 0.57 -7.70 19.28
CA GLU A 66 1.55 -7.46 20.35
C GLU A 66 2.89 -8.14 20.04
N ASN A 67 2.86 -9.40 19.60
CA ASN A 67 4.07 -10.13 19.21
C ASN A 67 4.70 -9.56 17.94
N SER A 68 3.90 -9.12 16.96
CA SER A 68 4.42 -8.50 15.73
C SER A 68 5.14 -7.19 16.02
N ILE A 69 4.55 -6.33 16.87
CA ILE A 69 5.19 -5.09 17.33
C ILE A 69 6.52 -5.40 18.01
N PHE A 70 6.53 -6.38 18.93
CA PHE A 70 7.75 -6.75 19.64
C PHE A 70 8.85 -7.22 18.67
N ILE A 71 8.53 -8.12 17.74
CA ILE A 71 9.50 -8.64 16.77
C ILE A 71 10.02 -7.55 15.85
N LEU A 72 9.11 -6.74 15.28
CA LEU A 72 9.47 -5.68 14.32
C LEU A 72 10.33 -4.60 14.96
N ASN A 73 10.10 -4.28 16.23
CA ASN A 73 10.83 -3.23 16.94
C ASN A 73 12.13 -3.72 17.61
N SER A 74 12.22 -5.01 17.98
CA SER A 74 13.30 -5.50 18.84
C SER A 74 14.29 -6.43 18.14
N SER A 75 13.96 -6.97 16.95
CA SER A 75 14.83 -7.90 16.25
C SER A 75 15.78 -7.20 15.30
N THR A 76 17.07 -7.54 15.37
CA THR A 76 18.05 -7.13 14.35
C THR A 76 18.19 -8.14 13.21
N ASN A 77 17.36 -9.20 13.19
CA ASN A 77 17.45 -10.22 12.15
C ASN A 77 16.64 -9.81 10.93
N GLY A 78 17.29 -9.22 9.91
CA GLY A 78 16.62 -8.76 8.69
C GLY A 78 15.79 -9.84 7.96
N LYS A 79 16.18 -11.11 8.04
CA LYS A 79 15.38 -12.21 7.46
C LYS A 79 14.09 -12.46 8.24
N LEU A 80 14.12 -12.35 9.57
CA LEU A 80 12.92 -12.46 10.40
C LEU A 80 11.96 -11.30 10.10
N LEU A 81 12.47 -10.06 10.12
CA LEU A 81 11.70 -8.85 9.84
C LEU A 81 11.01 -8.91 8.47
N ALA A 82 11.77 -9.23 7.41
CA ALA A 82 11.24 -9.29 6.06
C ALA A 82 10.17 -10.38 5.91
N ASN A 83 10.39 -11.58 6.47
CA ASN A 83 9.42 -12.65 6.38
C ASN A 83 8.16 -12.37 7.21
N LEU A 84 8.28 -11.70 8.35
CA LEU A 84 7.13 -11.33 9.18
C LEU A 84 6.29 -10.28 8.46
N ALA A 85 6.94 -9.26 7.89
CA ALA A 85 6.24 -8.26 7.09
C ALA A 85 5.51 -8.89 5.89
N GLU A 86 6.12 -9.87 5.21
CA GLU A 86 5.46 -10.62 4.13
C GLU A 86 4.23 -11.40 4.62
N VAL A 87 4.33 -12.05 5.79
CA VAL A 87 3.20 -12.76 6.41
C VAL A 87 2.05 -11.80 6.71
N LEU A 88 2.34 -10.63 7.29
CA LEU A 88 1.34 -9.62 7.63
C LEU A 88 0.69 -9.00 6.38
N ASP A 89 1.50 -8.63 5.38
CA ASP A 89 1.03 -8.15 4.07
C ASP A 89 0.04 -9.15 3.43
N GLN A 90 0.35 -10.44 3.49
CA GLN A 90 -0.58 -11.48 3.01
C GLN A 90 -1.83 -11.59 3.88
N MET A 91 -1.69 -11.62 5.21
CA MET A 91 -2.85 -11.74 6.11
C MET A 91 -3.84 -10.57 5.97
N PHE A 92 -3.35 -9.35 5.76
CA PHE A 92 -4.20 -8.17 5.55
C PHE A 92 -5.08 -8.30 4.30
N LYS A 93 -4.57 -8.95 3.25
CA LYS A 93 -5.33 -9.23 2.02
C LYS A 93 -6.44 -10.26 2.23
N TYR A 94 -6.31 -11.14 3.22
CA TYR A 94 -7.29 -12.21 3.51
C TYR A 94 -8.28 -11.86 4.64
N SER A 95 -7.92 -10.95 5.56
CA SER A 95 -8.75 -10.68 6.74
C SER A 95 -8.80 -9.21 7.11
N GLU A 96 -9.98 -8.61 6.90
CA GLU A 96 -10.33 -7.27 7.37
C GLU A 96 -10.21 -7.17 8.90
N LYS A 97 -10.62 -8.19 9.65
CA LYS A 97 -10.50 -8.21 11.12
C LYS A 97 -9.05 -8.06 11.59
N ILE A 98 -8.11 -8.75 10.93
CA ILE A 98 -6.68 -8.62 11.24
C ILE A 98 -6.24 -7.19 10.86
N LEU A 99 -6.56 -6.73 9.66
CA LEU A 99 -6.19 -5.39 9.19
C LEU A 99 -6.67 -4.27 10.14
N GLU A 100 -7.94 -4.30 10.58
CA GLU A 100 -8.50 -3.33 11.52
C GLU A 100 -7.81 -3.35 12.89
N THR A 101 -7.39 -4.54 13.34
CA THR A 101 -6.63 -4.71 14.60
C THR A 101 -5.25 -4.06 14.46
N PHE A 102 -4.62 -4.19 13.30
CA PHE A 102 -3.30 -3.64 12.99
C PHE A 102 -3.31 -2.16 12.60
N CYS A 103 -4.48 -1.51 12.51
CA CYS A 103 -4.59 -0.05 12.50
C CYS A 103 -4.26 0.51 13.89
N ASP A 104 -3.01 0.37 14.31
CA ASP A 104 -2.45 0.73 15.61
C ASP A 104 -1.17 1.55 15.43
N LYS A 105 -1.03 2.59 16.25
CA LYS A 105 0.12 3.51 16.17
C LYS A 105 1.45 2.81 16.43
N ASN A 106 1.51 1.92 17.42
CA ASN A 106 2.76 1.23 17.77
C ASN A 106 3.15 0.24 16.69
N PHE A 107 2.17 -0.36 16.00
CA PHE A 107 2.44 -1.16 14.81
C PHE A 107 3.08 -0.35 13.70
N ILE A 108 2.53 0.83 13.36
CA ILE A 108 3.11 1.69 12.32
C ILE A 108 4.54 2.07 12.68
N VAL A 109 4.81 2.50 13.92
CA VAL A 109 6.17 2.83 14.36
C VAL A 109 7.11 1.63 14.25
N ALA A 110 6.70 0.45 14.73
CA ALA A 110 7.52 -0.76 14.65
C ALA A 110 7.78 -1.20 13.19
N LEU A 111 6.78 -1.04 12.32
CA LEU A 111 6.91 -1.35 10.89
C LEU A 111 7.90 -0.41 10.18
N LEU A 112 7.90 0.89 10.55
CA LEU A 112 8.83 1.88 10.01
C LEU A 112 10.27 1.63 10.50
N GLU A 113 10.46 1.24 11.76
CA GLU A 113 11.78 0.85 12.29
C GLU A 113 12.33 -0.36 11.51
N ALA A 114 11.50 -1.39 11.33
CA ALA A 114 11.87 -2.55 10.53
C ALA A 114 12.19 -2.16 9.07
N LEU A 115 11.39 -1.28 8.46
CA LEU A 115 11.63 -0.79 7.10
C LEU A 115 12.96 -0.03 6.99
N GLU A 116 13.26 0.84 7.94
CA GLU A 116 14.51 1.59 7.98
C GLU A 116 15.70 0.63 8.08
N GLN A 117 15.64 -0.36 8.99
CA GLN A 117 16.69 -1.36 9.12
C GLN A 117 16.88 -2.17 7.82
N LEU A 118 15.78 -2.68 7.25
CA LEU A 118 15.82 -3.46 6.02
C LEU A 118 16.36 -2.64 4.84
N SER A 119 16.07 -1.34 4.78
CA SER A 119 16.56 -0.45 3.73
C SER A 119 18.08 -0.23 3.79
N LYS A 120 18.67 -0.27 4.99
CA LYS A 120 20.12 -0.10 5.21
C LYS A 120 20.90 -1.40 4.98
N GLU A 121 20.31 -2.55 5.29
CA GLU A 121 20.98 -3.85 5.23
C GLU A 121 20.83 -4.58 3.88
N SER A 122 19.73 -4.33 3.17
CA SER A 122 19.41 -5.00 1.91
C SER A 122 19.62 -4.09 0.72
N ASN A 123 20.20 -4.65 -0.35
CA ASN A 123 20.25 -4.00 -1.67
C ASN A 123 19.13 -4.50 -2.62
N SER A 124 18.09 -5.11 -2.06
CA SER A 124 16.97 -5.69 -2.81
C SER A 124 15.65 -5.05 -2.41
N LEU A 125 14.97 -4.46 -3.38
CA LEU A 125 13.64 -3.87 -3.21
C LEU A 125 12.60 -4.90 -2.72
N HIS A 126 12.78 -6.17 -3.07
CA HIS A 126 11.90 -7.26 -2.61
C HIS A 126 11.93 -7.43 -1.08
N VAL A 127 12.99 -7.02 -0.40
CA VAL A 127 13.07 -7.15 1.06
C VAL A 127 12.27 -6.05 1.76
N VAL A 128 12.22 -4.85 1.16
CA VAL A 128 11.51 -3.69 1.72
C VAL A 128 10.07 -3.55 1.19
N CYS A 129 9.67 -4.33 0.18
CA CYS A 129 8.34 -4.21 -0.43
C CYS A 129 7.20 -4.59 0.52
N HIS A 130 7.34 -5.67 1.28
CA HIS A 130 6.25 -6.14 2.13
C HIS A 130 5.91 -5.20 3.29
N PRO A 131 6.87 -4.60 4.01
CA PRO A 131 6.56 -3.53 4.96
C PRO A 131 5.83 -2.35 4.31
N LEU A 132 6.23 -1.96 3.09
CA LEU A 132 5.59 -0.88 2.35
C LEU A 132 4.16 -1.22 1.90
N HIS A 133 3.94 -2.43 1.42
CA HIS A 133 2.60 -2.91 1.08
C HIS A 133 1.71 -2.96 2.32
N ALA A 134 2.21 -3.49 3.44
CA ALA A 134 1.49 -3.52 4.70
C ALA A 134 1.10 -2.12 5.17
N LEU A 135 2.03 -1.15 5.11
CA LEU A 135 1.77 0.26 5.43
C LEU A 135 0.69 0.85 4.51
N HIS A 136 0.79 0.60 3.21
CA HIS A 136 -0.18 1.07 2.22
C HIS A 136 -1.57 0.47 2.49
N THR A 137 -1.69 -0.84 2.69
CA THR A 137 -2.96 -1.50 2.97
C THR A 137 -3.61 -0.98 4.26
N VAL A 138 -2.83 -0.66 5.29
CA VAL A 138 -3.36 0.04 6.47
C VAL A 138 -3.88 1.43 6.09
N ALA A 139 -3.13 2.20 5.29
CA ALA A 139 -3.52 3.53 4.82
C ALA A 139 -4.77 3.54 3.92
N GLU A 140 -5.15 2.41 3.32
CA GLU A 140 -6.39 2.31 2.53
C GLU A 140 -7.65 2.25 3.41
N THR A 141 -7.52 1.90 4.69
CA THR A 141 -8.64 1.86 5.64
C THR A 141 -8.91 3.23 6.27
N GLU A 142 -10.16 3.51 6.63
CA GLU A 142 -10.53 4.76 7.30
C GLU A 142 -9.77 4.94 8.63
N LYS A 143 -9.77 3.91 9.48
CA LYS A 143 -9.07 3.94 10.76
C LYS A 143 -7.55 4.05 10.57
N GLY A 144 -6.99 3.32 9.62
CA GLY A 144 -5.56 3.32 9.35
C GLY A 144 -5.08 4.64 8.76
N ARG A 145 -5.87 5.34 7.94
CA ARG A 145 -5.57 6.72 7.48
C ARG A 145 -5.29 7.63 8.65
N LEU A 146 -6.18 7.67 9.66
CA LEU A 146 -6.01 8.54 10.83
C LEU A 146 -4.67 8.25 11.54
N VAL A 147 -4.34 6.97 11.74
CA VAL A 147 -3.07 6.57 12.37
C VAL A 147 -1.86 6.95 11.52
N VAL A 148 -1.94 6.79 10.19
CA VAL A 148 -0.89 7.17 9.24
C VAL A 148 -0.65 8.68 9.29
N VAL A 149 -1.70 9.49 9.34
CA VAL A 149 -1.60 10.97 9.46
C VAL A 149 -0.99 11.38 10.79
N GLU A 150 -1.34 10.71 11.89
CA GLU A 150 -0.68 10.91 13.18
C GLU A 150 0.82 10.57 13.15
N GLN A 151 1.22 9.64 12.29
CA GLN A 151 2.62 9.20 12.11
C GLN A 151 3.33 9.85 10.93
N ARG A 152 2.76 10.90 10.32
CA ARG A 152 3.25 11.53 9.08
C ARG A 152 4.75 11.86 9.08
N ARG A 153 5.30 12.37 10.20
CA ARG A 153 6.74 12.68 10.33
C ARG A 153 7.61 11.44 10.26
N ASN A 154 7.24 10.39 10.98
CA ASN A 154 7.97 9.12 10.98
C ASN A 154 7.94 8.49 9.59
N ILE A 155 6.80 8.56 8.90
CA ILE A 155 6.66 8.05 7.53
C ILE A 155 7.48 8.89 6.54
N ALA A 156 7.46 10.22 6.66
CA ALA A 156 8.27 11.11 5.82
C ALA A 156 9.77 10.79 5.95
N THR A 157 10.27 10.63 7.17
CA THR A 157 11.66 10.23 7.44
C THR A 157 12.01 8.86 6.85
N ALA A 158 11.12 7.88 7.00
CA ALA A 158 11.33 6.55 6.42
C ALA A 158 11.34 6.58 4.88
N LEU A 159 10.42 7.32 4.26
CA LEU A 159 10.39 7.52 2.81
C LEU A 159 11.61 8.29 2.31
N ALA A 160 12.11 9.27 3.07
CA ALA A 160 13.35 9.97 2.75
C ALA A 160 14.56 9.01 2.76
N THR A 161 14.65 8.16 3.79
CA THR A 161 15.70 7.14 3.87
C THR A 161 15.62 6.17 2.68
N LEU A 162 14.41 5.73 2.33
CA LEU A 162 14.19 4.92 1.13
C LEU A 162 14.56 5.65 -0.16
N THR A 163 14.38 6.97 -0.23
CA THR A 163 14.81 7.79 -1.37
C THR A 163 16.30 7.68 -1.60
N GLU A 164 17.10 7.80 -0.53
CA GLU A 164 18.55 7.71 -0.60
C GLU A 164 19.00 6.31 -1.04
N GLN A 165 18.33 5.27 -0.53
CA GLN A 165 18.61 3.89 -0.90
C GLN A 165 18.06 3.51 -2.28
N TRP A 166 17.14 4.31 -2.83
CA TRP A 166 16.48 4.03 -4.10
C TRP A 166 17.46 3.85 -5.26
N MET A 167 18.52 4.66 -5.29
CA MET A 167 19.57 4.59 -6.30
C MET A 167 20.36 3.27 -6.23
N ASN A 168 20.37 2.59 -5.07
CA ASN A 168 20.97 1.27 -4.92
C ASN A 168 20.05 0.14 -5.42
N PHE A 169 18.72 0.36 -5.36
CA PHE A 169 17.71 -0.60 -5.83
C PHE A 169 17.51 -0.54 -7.35
N HIS A 170 17.46 0.68 -7.90
CA HIS A 170 17.05 0.97 -9.28
C HIS A 170 17.78 0.17 -10.38
N PRO A 171 19.12 -0.01 -10.36
CA PRO A 171 19.83 -0.75 -11.41
C PRO A 171 19.43 -2.22 -11.51
N LYS A 172 18.73 -2.74 -10.48
CA LYS A 172 18.36 -4.16 -10.33
C LYS A 172 16.87 -4.39 -10.51
N VAL A 173 16.09 -3.34 -10.76
CA VAL A 173 14.66 -3.45 -11.06
C VAL A 173 14.51 -3.83 -12.53
N ALA A 174 14.09 -5.07 -12.78
CA ALA A 174 13.64 -5.48 -14.09
C ALA A 174 12.27 -4.87 -14.37
N TYR A 175 12.23 -3.86 -15.25
CA TYR A 175 10.98 -3.32 -15.77
C TYR A 175 10.49 -4.27 -16.88
N GLU A 176 9.47 -5.06 -16.58
CA GLU A 176 8.85 -5.90 -17.60
C GLU A 176 7.88 -5.04 -18.43
N SER A 177 8.01 -5.08 -19.76
CA SER A 177 7.07 -4.42 -20.68
C SER A 177 5.72 -5.15 -20.79
N SER A 178 5.34 -5.87 -19.75
CA SER A 178 4.11 -6.66 -19.70
C SER A 178 2.92 -5.79 -19.26
N THR A 179 1.70 -6.28 -19.50
CA THR A 179 0.47 -5.64 -18.99
C THR A 179 0.29 -5.79 -17.48
N THR A 180 1.18 -6.53 -16.80
CA THR A 180 1.14 -6.78 -15.35
C THR A 180 2.32 -6.10 -14.68
N MET A 181 2.05 -5.34 -13.62
CA MET A 181 3.09 -4.65 -12.86
C MET A 181 4.03 -5.67 -12.20
N SER A 182 5.33 -5.47 -12.32
CA SER A 182 6.33 -6.25 -11.58
C SER A 182 6.20 -5.98 -10.07
N SER A 183 6.69 -6.88 -9.23
CA SER A 183 6.67 -6.67 -7.76
C SER A 183 7.34 -5.35 -7.38
N SER A 184 8.37 -4.93 -8.10
CA SER A 184 9.04 -3.66 -7.89
C SER A 184 8.15 -2.47 -8.26
N GLU A 185 7.39 -2.57 -9.35
CA GLU A 185 6.45 -1.53 -9.76
C GLU A 185 5.27 -1.38 -8.81
N VAL A 186 4.81 -2.49 -8.20
CA VAL A 186 3.78 -2.48 -7.15
C VAL A 186 4.30 -1.76 -5.91
N SER A 187 5.50 -2.10 -5.43
CA SER A 187 6.08 -1.44 -4.24
C SER A 187 6.25 0.06 -4.44
N ILE A 188 6.69 0.47 -5.64
CA ILE A 188 6.74 1.87 -6.04
C ILE A 188 5.36 2.52 -5.93
N SER A 189 4.34 1.85 -6.45
CA SER A 189 2.96 2.35 -6.42
C SER A 189 2.46 2.51 -5.00
N CYS A 190 2.71 1.53 -4.13
CA CYS A 190 2.34 1.59 -2.73
C CYS A 190 3.02 2.77 -2.03
N CYS A 191 4.32 3.00 -2.24
CA CYS A 191 4.98 4.16 -1.66
C CYS A 191 4.40 5.49 -2.13
N LEU A 192 4.14 5.63 -3.44
CA LEU A 192 3.55 6.85 -3.99
C LEU A 192 2.15 7.07 -3.42
N ALA A 193 1.35 6.01 -3.32
CA ALA A 193 0.00 6.09 -2.75
C ALA A 193 0.03 6.46 -1.26
N THR A 194 0.92 5.87 -0.46
CA THR A 194 1.10 6.25 0.96
C THR A 194 1.56 7.70 1.08
N ALA A 195 2.50 8.16 0.25
CA ALA A 195 2.91 9.56 0.22
C ALA A 195 1.74 10.48 -0.16
N SER A 196 0.93 10.10 -1.15
CA SER A 196 -0.29 10.82 -1.55
C SER A 196 -1.29 10.92 -0.41
N THR A 197 -1.56 9.83 0.32
CA THR A 197 -2.44 9.87 1.50
C THR A 197 -1.96 10.86 2.54
N ILE A 198 -0.64 10.93 2.77
CA ILE A 198 -0.07 11.94 3.67
C ILE A 198 -0.29 13.34 3.09
N PHE A 199 -0.06 13.57 1.80
CA PHE A 199 -0.30 14.87 1.19
C PHE A 199 -1.76 15.33 1.26
N GLU A 200 -2.71 14.45 0.94
CA GLU A 200 -4.15 14.74 0.95
C GLU A 200 -4.63 15.15 2.35
N SER A 201 -4.13 14.49 3.41
CA SER A 201 -4.47 14.86 4.79
C SER A 201 -4.03 16.26 5.21
N LEU A 202 -3.00 16.83 4.59
CA LEU A 202 -2.49 18.17 4.92
C LEU A 202 -3.38 19.28 4.37
N ASP A 203 -4.08 19.00 3.28
CA ASP A 203 -5.02 19.94 2.69
C ASP A 203 -6.33 19.97 3.48
N GLU A 204 -6.66 18.89 4.22
CA GLU A 204 -7.88 18.76 5.03
C GLU A 204 -7.74 19.31 6.46
N ASP A 205 -6.63 19.01 7.17
CA ASP A 205 -6.49 19.33 8.61
C ASP A 205 -5.90 20.72 8.89
N GLY A 206 -5.37 21.41 7.89
CA GLY A 206 -4.75 22.75 8.04
C GLY A 206 -3.45 22.78 8.86
N GLU A 207 -3.05 21.69 9.51
CA GLU A 207 -1.72 21.49 10.07
C GLU A 207 -0.72 21.19 8.95
N LYS A 208 0.07 22.20 8.60
CA LYS A 208 1.15 22.03 7.62
C LYS A 208 2.23 21.10 8.18
N LEU A 209 2.67 20.13 7.37
CA LEU A 209 4.03 19.60 7.48
C LEU A 209 4.99 20.79 7.48
N ASP A 210 6.11 20.68 8.19
CA ASP A 210 7.17 21.65 7.99
C ASP A 210 7.67 21.59 6.54
N ASP A 211 8.30 22.68 6.09
CA ASP A 211 8.76 22.79 4.71
C ASP A 211 9.78 21.69 4.36
N GLU A 212 10.49 21.16 5.36
CA GLU A 212 11.48 20.09 5.23
C GLU A 212 10.83 18.74 4.91
N ASP A 213 9.80 18.33 5.66
CA ASP A 213 9.02 17.12 5.42
C ASP A 213 8.33 17.16 4.04
N ARG A 214 7.77 18.33 3.66
CA ARG A 214 7.19 18.53 2.33
C ARG A 214 8.24 18.39 1.24
N GLU A 215 9.43 18.97 1.42
CA GLU A 215 10.52 18.84 0.46
C GLU A 215 10.99 17.39 0.33
N MET A 216 11.08 16.65 1.44
CA MET A 216 11.43 15.22 1.45
C MET A 216 10.45 14.38 0.64
N LEU A 217 9.14 14.55 0.83
CA LEU A 217 8.12 13.80 0.09
C LEU A 217 8.11 14.16 -1.41
N ILE A 218 8.33 15.43 -1.76
CA ILE A 218 8.48 15.86 -3.16
C ILE A 218 9.73 15.22 -3.78
N ARG A 219 10.86 15.23 -3.07
CA ARG A 219 12.12 14.62 -3.52
C ARG A 219 11.96 13.12 -3.72
N PHE A 220 11.30 12.43 -2.79
CA PHE A 220 10.96 11.01 -2.92
C PHE A 220 10.15 10.75 -4.19
N SER A 221 9.03 11.48 -4.35
CA SER A 221 8.14 11.33 -5.51
C SER A 221 8.88 11.53 -6.83
N LYS A 222 9.73 12.57 -6.92
CA LYS A 222 10.57 12.84 -8.09
C LYS A 222 11.58 11.73 -8.37
N THR A 223 12.25 11.22 -7.33
CA THR A 223 13.26 10.16 -7.44
C THR A 223 12.64 8.86 -7.94
N VAL A 224 11.49 8.49 -7.38
CA VAL A 224 10.72 7.32 -7.80
C VAL A 224 10.22 7.44 -9.23
N LEU A 225 9.71 8.63 -9.62
CA LEU A 225 9.26 8.90 -10.99
C LEU A 225 10.42 8.86 -12.01
N ALA A 226 11.57 9.44 -11.66
CA ALA A 226 12.78 9.44 -12.50
C ALA A 226 13.31 8.01 -12.71
N ALA A 227 13.34 7.22 -11.65
CA ALA A 227 13.71 5.81 -11.71
C ALA A 227 12.75 4.97 -12.57
N LYS A 228 11.44 5.28 -12.57
CA LYS A 228 10.46 4.54 -13.37
C LYS A 228 10.60 4.70 -14.88
N GLY A 229 11.38 5.65 -15.40
CA GLY A 229 11.48 5.85 -16.85
C GLY A 229 10.11 6.01 -17.51
N VAL A 230 9.29 6.99 -17.06
CA VAL A 230 8.17 7.59 -17.81
C VAL A 230 7.05 6.61 -18.25
N VAL A 231 5.97 6.48 -17.45
CA VAL A 231 4.52 6.63 -17.84
C VAL A 231 3.48 5.84 -17.03
N THR A 232 3.75 4.69 -16.41
CA THR A 232 2.62 3.89 -15.84
C THR A 232 2.16 4.26 -14.41
N ALA A 233 2.99 4.91 -13.58
CA ALA A 233 2.55 5.38 -12.26
C ALA A 233 1.75 6.70 -12.31
N LEU A 234 2.12 7.59 -13.26
CA LEU A 234 1.42 8.84 -13.48
C LEU A 234 -0.02 8.62 -13.94
N ALA A 235 -0.35 7.50 -14.60
CA ALA A 235 -1.73 7.15 -14.95
C ALA A 235 -2.61 6.86 -13.71
N VAL A 236 -2.02 6.36 -12.61
CA VAL A 236 -2.71 6.15 -11.34
C VAL A 236 -2.86 7.48 -10.59
N LEU A 237 -1.82 8.32 -10.59
CA LEU A 237 -1.86 9.64 -9.94
C LEU A 237 -2.67 10.69 -10.71
N SER A 238 -2.75 10.64 -12.04
CA SER A 238 -3.60 11.56 -12.83
C SER A 238 -5.10 11.23 -12.76
N SER A 239 -5.47 10.22 -11.98
CA SER A 239 -6.86 9.93 -11.59
C SER A 239 -7.26 10.64 -10.28
N SER A 240 -6.30 11.15 -9.50
CA SER A 240 -6.52 11.89 -8.26
C SER A 240 -5.71 13.18 -8.31
N ALA A 241 -6.38 14.31 -8.56
CA ALA A 241 -5.77 15.59 -8.89
C ALA A 241 -4.77 16.12 -7.84
N VAL A 242 -3.48 15.81 -8.00
CA VAL A 242 -2.37 16.50 -7.33
C VAL A 242 -1.64 17.34 -8.38
N THR A 243 -1.78 18.66 -8.29
CA THR A 243 -1.08 19.61 -9.15
C THR A 243 0.38 19.72 -8.70
N ILE A 244 1.30 19.10 -9.44
CA ILE A 244 2.75 19.27 -9.24
C ILE A 244 3.14 20.61 -9.90
N PRO A 245 3.88 21.51 -9.23
CA PRO A 245 4.39 22.71 -9.87
C PRO A 245 5.40 22.33 -10.96
N ASP A 246 5.16 22.80 -12.18
CA ASP A 246 6.08 22.69 -13.31
C ASP A 246 7.42 23.39 -13.00
N GLU A 247 8.49 22.83 -13.54
CA GLU A 247 9.90 23.26 -13.44
C GLU A 247 10.69 22.77 -12.22
N VAL A 248 11.22 21.55 -12.31
CA VAL A 248 12.59 21.25 -11.86
C VAL A 248 13.23 20.33 -12.90
N GLU A 249 14.24 20.83 -13.62
CA GLU A 249 15.05 20.02 -14.54
C GLU A 249 15.70 18.83 -13.78
N PRO A 250 15.76 17.63 -14.38
CA PRO A 250 16.44 16.51 -13.77
C PRO A 250 17.95 16.80 -13.63
N PRO A 251 18.62 16.29 -12.58
CA PRO A 251 20.06 16.47 -12.43
C PRO A 251 20.82 15.87 -13.63
N ASN A 252 21.95 16.48 -13.97
CA ASN A 252 22.70 16.28 -15.22
C ASN A 252 23.15 14.83 -15.53
N GLU A 253 22.96 13.88 -14.63
CA GLU A 253 23.39 12.47 -14.77
C GLU A 253 22.45 11.61 -15.65
N PHE A 254 21.29 12.14 -16.06
CA PHE A 254 20.28 11.39 -16.84
C PHE A 254 20.41 11.48 -18.38
N LYS A 255 21.47 12.08 -18.92
CA LYS A 255 21.65 12.22 -20.39
C LYS A 255 22.41 11.03 -20.98
N THR A 256 21.72 9.91 -21.22
CA THR A 256 22.19 8.89 -22.17
C THR A 256 21.04 8.38 -23.05
N PRO A 257 21.18 8.25 -24.39
CA PRO A 257 20.06 7.97 -25.27
C PRO A 257 19.73 6.47 -25.34
N LEU A 258 18.45 6.12 -25.14
CA LEU A 258 17.91 4.78 -25.39
C LEU A 258 17.66 4.57 -26.89
N VAL A 259 18.29 3.54 -27.47
CA VAL A 259 18.07 3.07 -28.85
C VAL A 259 16.86 2.13 -28.86
N GLY A 260 15.83 2.48 -29.63
CA GLY A 260 14.57 1.74 -29.71
C GLY A 260 14.59 0.54 -30.66
N HIS A 261 13.76 -0.46 -30.36
CA HIS A 261 13.30 -1.44 -31.34
C HIS A 261 11.77 -1.61 -31.27
N LYS A 262 11.13 -1.44 -32.43
CA LYS A 262 9.70 -1.62 -32.73
C LYS A 262 9.42 -3.11 -33.03
N ASN A 263 8.29 -3.65 -32.56
CA ASN A 263 7.30 -4.46 -33.33
C ASN A 263 6.26 -5.19 -32.43
N SER A 264 4.98 -4.78 -32.53
CA SER A 264 3.63 -5.48 -32.48
C SER A 264 3.35 -6.77 -31.65
N PRO A 265 2.07 -7.22 -31.42
CA PRO A 265 0.74 -6.68 -31.74
C PRO A 265 -0.30 -6.63 -30.57
N ARG A 266 -1.45 -6.00 -30.85
CA ARG A 266 -2.67 -5.83 -30.01
C ARG A 266 -3.41 -7.14 -29.67
N VAL A 267 -3.91 -7.24 -28.43
CA VAL A 267 -5.08 -8.05 -28.05
C VAL A 267 -5.97 -7.21 -27.11
N SER A 268 -7.26 -7.08 -27.44
CA SER A 268 -8.32 -6.40 -26.68
C SER A 268 -8.90 -7.37 -25.63
N THR A 269 -9.25 -7.01 -24.39
CA THR A 269 -10.51 -6.40 -23.84
C THR A 269 -10.56 -6.78 -22.33
N PRO A 270 -11.50 -6.33 -21.46
CA PRO A 270 -12.37 -5.14 -21.42
C PRO A 270 -12.24 -4.31 -20.11
N LEU A 271 -12.55 -3.01 -20.20
CA LEU A 271 -12.67 -2.07 -19.08
C LEU A 271 -14.01 -2.24 -18.35
N LEU A 272 -13.98 -2.30 -17.01
CA LEU A 272 -15.14 -2.07 -16.16
C LEU A 272 -15.41 -0.57 -16.03
N THR A 273 -16.42 -0.10 -16.74
CA THR A 273 -16.97 1.25 -16.66
C THR A 273 -17.98 1.35 -15.53
N HIS A 274 -17.77 2.27 -14.59
CA HIS A 274 -18.87 2.98 -13.92
C HIS A 274 -18.50 4.46 -13.76
N THR A 275 -18.91 5.23 -14.77
CA THR A 275 -18.98 6.70 -14.79
C THR A 275 -20.10 7.21 -13.86
N VAL A 276 -19.78 8.17 -12.98
CA VAL A 276 -20.77 9.09 -12.41
C VAL A 276 -20.53 10.47 -13.03
N LYS A 277 -21.58 11.02 -13.64
CA LYS A 277 -21.62 12.35 -14.29
C LYS A 277 -21.60 13.46 -13.23
N ILE A 278 -20.79 14.50 -13.45
CA ILE A 278 -20.93 15.79 -12.76
C ILE A 278 -21.52 16.79 -13.76
N SER A 279 -22.71 17.28 -13.45
CA SER A 279 -23.38 18.38 -14.17
C SER A 279 -22.70 19.71 -13.84
N GLY A 280 -22.34 20.46 -14.89
CA GLY A 280 -21.80 21.81 -14.77
C GLY A 280 -22.86 22.89 -14.65
N SER A 281 -22.46 24.06 -14.14
CA SER A 281 -23.14 25.32 -14.37
C SER A 281 -22.11 26.41 -14.66
N ILE A 282 -22.01 26.79 -15.94
CA ILE A 282 -21.48 28.07 -16.39
C ILE A 282 -22.70 28.82 -16.94
N THR A 283 -23.06 29.95 -16.33
CA THR A 283 -23.96 30.94 -16.94
C THR A 283 -23.15 31.83 -17.88
N PRO A 284 -23.74 32.22 -19.02
CA PRO A 284 -23.87 33.64 -19.25
C PRO A 284 -25.26 34.06 -19.74
N SER A 285 -25.64 35.23 -19.24
CA SER A 285 -26.82 36.04 -19.54
C SER A 285 -26.87 36.50 -20.99
N SER A 286 -27.99 36.23 -21.67
CA SER A 286 -28.65 37.16 -22.61
C SER A 286 -30.05 36.64 -23.03
N THR A 287 -31.09 37.35 -22.60
CA THR A 287 -32.49 37.32 -23.07
C THR A 287 -32.64 37.83 -24.52
N PRO A 288 -33.84 37.90 -25.17
CA PRO A 288 -35.19 37.39 -24.81
C PRO A 288 -36.01 36.77 -25.99
N LYS A 289 -37.12 36.08 -25.65
CA LYS A 289 -38.50 36.19 -26.22
C LYS A 289 -39.29 34.92 -25.85
N ALA A 290 -40.24 35.00 -24.91
CA ALA A 290 -41.65 35.39 -25.07
C ALA A 290 -42.55 34.23 -25.53
N VAL A 291 -43.53 33.89 -24.68
CA VAL A 291 -44.98 33.76 -24.93
C VAL A 291 -45.61 32.56 -24.19
N SER A 292 -46.67 32.90 -23.43
CA SER A 292 -47.83 32.12 -22.95
C SER A 292 -47.69 31.13 -21.77
N GLU A 293 -48.00 31.67 -20.59
CA GLU A 293 -48.97 31.16 -19.59
C GLU A 293 -50.35 30.76 -20.21
N PRO A 294 -51.34 30.28 -19.42
CA PRO A 294 -51.32 29.44 -18.20
C PRO A 294 -52.43 28.36 -18.23
N ASP A 295 -52.52 27.50 -17.20
CA ASP A 295 -53.74 27.33 -16.36
C ASP A 295 -53.65 26.07 -15.47
N THR A 296 -53.45 26.32 -14.17
CA THR A 296 -54.23 25.90 -12.97
C THR A 296 -55.12 24.62 -13.01
N PRO A 297 -55.52 24.05 -11.84
CA PRO A 297 -54.74 23.67 -10.65
C PRO A 297 -55.28 22.38 -9.95
N GLN A 298 -54.69 22.11 -8.77
CA GLN A 298 -55.36 21.61 -7.56
C GLN A 298 -55.56 20.10 -7.29
N HIS A 299 -55.49 19.86 -5.97
CA HIS A 299 -55.92 18.73 -5.15
C HIS A 299 -54.96 17.54 -5.00
N VAL A 300 -54.30 17.32 -3.84
CA VAL A 300 -54.73 17.14 -2.43
C VAL A 300 -54.81 15.65 -2.07
N GLU A 301 -54.15 15.36 -0.95
CA GLU A 301 -54.36 14.26 0.00
C GLU A 301 -53.82 12.85 -0.23
N ASN A 302 -52.92 12.51 0.71
CA ASN A 302 -53.01 11.42 1.67
C ASN A 302 -53.18 9.98 1.16
N GLY A 303 -52.27 9.13 1.62
CA GLY A 303 -52.62 7.75 1.95
C GLY A 303 -51.49 6.77 1.69
N THR A 304 -50.56 6.67 2.64
CA THR A 304 -49.92 5.37 2.95
C THR A 304 -51.03 4.39 3.37
N PRO A 305 -50.89 3.09 3.09
CA PRO A 305 -50.35 2.28 4.19
C PRO A 305 -49.53 1.04 3.76
N ILE A 306 -48.72 0.60 4.73
CA ILE A 306 -48.06 -0.71 4.93
C ILE A 306 -46.82 -0.98 4.07
#